data_AF-A0A293LKB1-F1
#
_entry.id   AF-A0A293LKB1-F1
#
_cell.length_a   1.000
_cell.length_b   1.000
_cell.length_c   1.000
_cell.angle_alpha   90.00
_cell.angle_beta   90.00
_cell.angle_gamma   90.00
#
_symmetry.space_group_name_H-M   'P 1'
#
loop_
_entity.id
_entity.type
_entity.pdbx_description
1 polymer ?
#
loop_
_entity_poly.entity_id
_entity_poly.type
_entity_poly.pdbx_seq_one_letter_code
_entity_poly.pdbx_strand_id
1 'polypeptide(L)'
;MNKTANAVVVVAVLCFLAWRTASAQEECRDIFRRYSDNHTLCLRNNTQCELQVTGIDNETKQYILKLHNHYRSLLAVGHEQDMPTASNMMEMEWDDDLAQLAQAHANQCVFDHDCSDCRRIPQFQSVGQNLCLDSTNSPDPSPNWEACIKRWYDEVQIFPNTSISPFEFNFPAGHFTQMAWATTWKIGCGYARYPASVPPYVYDLLYTCDYGPGGNLEEATMYEEGEPCSQCPDGTCCGTDCEVQGIETRFKGLCKSMTPDGPKQEIPKKRLLWTCMFNNDTADWCGTRQHPSDAFTVVPQFSAGYLETIVEPGRRAEVTFLAVAKTNESSVCITVDFDKGPNVAGEESNNVLKMLLTSPTFNLFHIDTEIGAGIDGVQSFRFTLRAAIPVQVGFSFSVPENATTQFLDIYKVQVTSGYCGQA
;
A
#
# COMPACT_ATOMS: atom_id res chain seq x y z
N MET A 1 84.62 -14.30 -0.62
CA MET A 1 85.11 -12.91 -0.49
C MET A 1 84.42 -12.07 -1.56
N ASN A 2 83.62 -11.10 -1.11
CA ASN A 2 82.92 -10.02 -1.83
C ASN A 2 82.82 -10.07 -3.35
N LYS A 3 81.59 -10.22 -3.85
CA LYS A 3 81.13 -9.48 -5.04
C LYS A 3 79.71 -8.96 -4.79
N THR A 4 79.66 -7.66 -4.51
CA THR A 4 78.48 -6.79 -4.55
C THR A 4 77.88 -6.79 -5.96
N ALA A 5 76.58 -7.10 -6.07
CA ALA A 5 75.80 -6.87 -7.28
C ALA A 5 74.87 -5.68 -7.03
N ASN A 6 75.01 -4.64 -7.86
CA ASN A 6 74.19 -3.45 -7.87
C ASN A 6 72.76 -3.81 -8.31
N ALA A 7 71.77 -3.55 -7.44
CA ALA A 7 70.37 -3.59 -7.81
C ALA A 7 69.96 -2.20 -8.34
N VAL A 8 69.56 -2.16 -9.62
CA VAL A 8 68.95 -0.98 -10.24
C VAL A 8 67.51 -0.87 -9.73
N VAL A 9 67.19 0.22 -9.04
CA VAL A 9 65.82 0.54 -8.60
C VAL A 9 65.08 1.14 -9.80
N VAL A 10 64.16 0.37 -10.38
CA VAL A 10 63.18 0.89 -11.34
C VAL A 10 62.00 1.44 -10.54
N VAL A 11 61.87 2.77 -10.49
CA VAL A 11 60.70 3.42 -9.91
C VAL A 11 59.55 3.29 -10.91
N ALA A 12 58.64 2.34 -10.66
CA ALA A 12 57.39 2.24 -11.40
C ALA A 12 56.44 3.34 -10.90
N VAL A 13 56.19 4.34 -11.73
CA VAL A 13 55.17 5.37 -11.51
C VAL A 13 53.80 4.70 -11.73
N LEU A 14 53.12 4.36 -10.64
CA LEU A 14 51.73 3.90 -10.67
C LEU A 14 50.83 5.10 -10.95
N CYS A 15 50.40 5.26 -12.20
CA CYS A 15 49.27 6.11 -12.55
C CYS A 15 48.00 5.53 -11.92
N PHE A 16 47.54 6.13 -10.83
CA PHE A 16 46.18 5.94 -10.34
C PHE A 16 45.21 6.56 -11.34
N LEU A 17 44.72 5.75 -12.28
CA LEU A 17 43.50 6.06 -13.00
C LEU A 17 42.35 5.94 -12.00
N ALA A 18 41.90 7.06 -11.48
CA ALA A 18 40.67 7.14 -10.71
C ALA A 18 39.52 6.67 -11.61
N TRP A 19 39.02 5.46 -11.39
CA TRP A 19 37.71 5.08 -11.86
C TRP A 19 36.70 6.00 -11.17
N ARG A 20 36.22 7.00 -11.90
CA ARG A 20 34.94 7.62 -11.59
C ARG A 20 33.90 6.53 -11.79
N THR A 21 33.42 5.93 -10.72
CA THR A 21 32.16 5.20 -10.76
C THR A 21 31.10 6.24 -11.13
N ALA A 22 30.62 6.19 -12.37
CA ALA A 22 29.36 6.80 -12.70
C ALA A 22 28.34 6.18 -11.73
N SER A 23 27.73 7.00 -10.88
CA SER A 23 26.57 6.59 -10.11
C SER A 23 25.55 6.09 -11.13
N ALA A 24 25.30 4.78 -11.15
CA ALA A 24 24.16 4.24 -11.86
C ALA A 24 22.95 4.83 -11.14
N GLN A 25 22.31 5.82 -11.77
CA GLN A 25 20.97 6.21 -11.39
C GLN A 25 20.14 4.95 -11.55
N GLU A 26 19.63 4.42 -10.43
CA GLU A 26 18.84 3.20 -10.42
C GLU A 26 17.71 3.37 -11.43
N GLU A 27 17.66 2.48 -12.42
CA GLU A 27 16.65 2.55 -13.45
C GLU A 27 15.28 2.33 -12.79
N CYS A 28 14.32 3.24 -13.05
CA CYS A 28 12.96 3.13 -12.53
C CYS A 28 12.38 1.75 -12.84
N ARG A 29 11.98 1.02 -11.79
CA ARG A 29 11.42 -0.33 -11.89
C ARG A 29 10.12 -0.30 -12.70
N ASP A 30 9.92 -1.30 -13.54
CA ASP A 30 8.76 -1.38 -14.44
C ASP A 30 7.42 -1.30 -13.71
N ILE A 31 7.33 -1.85 -12.50
CA ILE A 31 6.10 -1.79 -11.69
C ILE A 31 5.66 -0.37 -11.36
N PHE A 32 6.58 0.57 -11.21
CA PHE A 32 6.25 1.97 -10.94
C PHE A 32 5.81 2.70 -12.22
N ARG A 33 6.39 2.33 -13.37
CA ARG A 33 5.96 2.82 -14.69
C ARG A 33 4.55 2.36 -15.03
N ARG A 34 4.12 1.20 -14.51
CA ARG A 34 2.72 0.73 -14.63
C ARG A 34 1.74 1.70 -13.97
N TYR A 35 2.10 2.24 -12.80
CA TYR A 35 1.20 3.10 -12.04
C TYR A 35 1.14 4.53 -12.58
N SER A 36 2.30 5.12 -12.91
CA SER A 36 2.34 6.50 -13.43
C SER A 36 3.63 6.77 -14.21
N ASP A 37 3.52 7.52 -15.31
CA ASP A 37 4.68 8.05 -16.04
C ASP A 37 5.50 9.03 -15.20
N ASN A 38 4.86 9.64 -14.20
CA ASN A 38 5.47 10.57 -13.26
C ASN A 38 5.56 9.97 -11.86
N HIS A 39 5.64 8.64 -11.74
CA HIS A 39 5.79 7.99 -10.45
C HIS A 39 6.99 8.57 -9.68
N THR A 40 6.81 8.85 -8.40
CA THR A 40 7.75 9.64 -7.59
C THR A 40 9.14 8.98 -7.52
N LEU A 41 9.19 7.65 -7.40
CA LEU A 41 10.45 6.87 -7.46
C LEU A 41 11.11 6.83 -8.85
N CYS A 42 10.45 7.35 -9.89
CA CYS A 42 10.93 7.39 -11.26
C CYS A 42 11.32 8.81 -11.70
N LEU A 43 11.04 9.81 -10.88
CA LEU A 43 11.43 11.18 -11.13
C LEU A 43 12.96 11.31 -11.10
N ARG A 44 13.48 12.13 -12.00
CA ARG A 44 14.87 12.57 -11.94
C ARG A 44 15.01 13.64 -10.86
N ASN A 45 16.23 13.79 -10.34
CA ASN A 45 16.53 14.87 -9.39
C ASN A 45 16.10 16.23 -9.96
N ASN A 46 15.33 16.99 -9.19
CA ASN A 46 14.94 18.34 -9.56
C ASN A 46 16.18 19.25 -9.57
N THR A 47 16.61 19.70 -10.76
CA THR A 47 17.77 20.58 -10.92
C THR A 47 17.62 21.95 -10.25
N GLN A 48 16.41 22.37 -9.90
CA GLN A 48 16.14 23.61 -9.16
C GLN A 48 16.20 23.41 -7.63
N CYS A 49 16.24 22.16 -7.17
CA CYS A 49 16.30 21.80 -5.76
C CYS A 49 17.76 21.67 -5.32
N GLU A 50 18.30 22.71 -4.69
CA GLU A 50 19.64 22.67 -4.08
C GLU A 50 19.57 21.96 -2.72
N LEU A 51 19.59 20.63 -2.73
CA LEU A 51 19.56 19.83 -1.51
C LEU A 51 20.82 20.07 -0.66
N GLN A 52 20.62 20.48 0.59
CA GLN A 52 21.70 20.70 1.56
C GLN A 52 21.76 19.60 2.61
N VAL A 53 20.62 19.13 3.09
CA VAL A 53 20.49 17.98 4.00
C VAL A 53 19.34 17.11 3.51
N THR A 54 19.51 15.80 3.54
CA THR A 54 18.52 14.81 3.12
C THR A 54 18.62 13.56 3.99
N GLY A 55 17.53 12.81 4.08
CA GLY A 55 17.50 11.53 4.78
C GLY A 55 17.12 11.66 6.24
N ILE A 56 16.89 10.49 6.84
CA ILE A 56 16.49 10.32 8.23
C ILE A 56 17.32 9.18 8.82
N ASP A 57 17.98 9.43 9.94
CA ASP A 57 18.70 8.38 10.67
C ASP A 57 17.77 7.47 11.48
N ASN A 58 18.28 6.33 11.95
CA ASN A 58 17.46 5.35 12.65
C ASN A 58 16.86 5.89 13.96
N GLU A 59 17.57 6.75 14.68
CA GLU A 59 17.04 7.36 15.91
C GLU A 59 15.81 8.23 15.61
N THR A 60 15.89 9.04 14.55
CA THR A 60 14.81 9.88 14.08
C THR A 60 13.64 9.06 13.55
N LYS A 61 13.88 7.96 12.82
CA LYS A 61 12.82 7.01 12.39
C LYS A 61 12.01 6.50 13.60
N GLN A 62 12.71 6.04 14.65
CA GLN A 62 12.08 5.55 15.87
C GLN A 62 11.34 6.65 16.64
N TYR A 63 11.86 7.87 16.61
CA TYR A 63 11.23 9.01 17.25
C TYR A 63 9.93 9.43 16.54
N ILE A 64 9.91 9.50 15.20
CA ILE A 64 8.71 9.76 14.40
C ILE A 64 7.64 8.70 14.68
N LEU A 65 8.03 7.42 14.65
CA LEU A 65 7.13 6.30 14.91
C LEU A 65 6.54 6.39 16.32
N LYS A 66 7.38 6.72 17.31
CA LYS A 66 6.94 6.92 18.69
C LYS A 66 5.89 8.02 18.81
N LEU A 67 6.08 9.16 18.14
CA LEU A 67 5.14 10.27 18.20
C LEU A 67 3.78 9.90 17.59
N HIS A 68 3.77 9.26 16.42
CA HIS A 68 2.53 8.79 15.80
C HIS A 68 1.77 7.82 16.70
N ASN A 69 2.45 6.79 17.23
CA ASN A 69 1.81 5.82 18.12
C ASN A 69 1.43 6.42 19.47
N HIS A 70 2.14 7.45 19.97
CA HIS A 70 1.73 8.18 21.16
C HIS A 70 0.38 8.86 20.97
N TYR A 71 0.23 9.62 19.88
CA TYR A 71 -1.01 10.32 19.55
C TYR A 71 -2.17 9.35 19.28
N ARG A 72 -1.93 8.27 18.52
CA ARG A 72 -2.94 7.21 18.32
C ARG A 72 -3.38 6.57 19.63
N SER A 73 -2.44 6.33 20.55
CA SER A 73 -2.75 5.77 21.88
C SER A 73 -3.58 6.74 22.72
N LEU A 74 -3.24 8.04 22.73
CA LEU A 74 -4.03 9.07 23.43
C LEU A 74 -5.48 9.10 22.96
N LEU A 75 -5.68 9.09 21.64
CA LEU A 75 -7.01 9.02 21.04
C LEU A 75 -7.73 7.72 21.41
N ALA A 76 -7.07 6.57 21.21
CA ALA A 76 -7.67 5.26 21.43
C ALA A 76 -8.18 5.08 22.86
N VAL A 77 -7.42 5.53 23.87
CA VAL A 77 -7.79 5.40 25.29
C VAL A 77 -8.65 6.55 25.83
N GLY A 78 -9.11 7.47 24.97
CA GLY A 78 -10.04 8.54 25.36
C GLY A 78 -9.40 9.67 26.16
N HIS A 79 -8.12 9.94 25.92
CA HIS A 79 -7.41 11.09 26.49
C HIS A 79 -7.41 12.31 25.56
N GLU A 80 -7.98 12.20 24.37
CA GLU A 80 -8.27 13.33 23.49
C GLU A 80 -9.67 13.87 23.77
N GLN A 81 -9.78 15.19 23.94
CA GLN A 81 -11.04 15.81 24.32
C GLN A 81 -12.03 15.74 23.15
N ASP A 82 -13.31 15.51 23.45
CA ASP A 82 -14.42 15.53 22.47
C ASP A 82 -14.34 14.47 21.36
N MET A 83 -13.39 13.53 21.46
CA MET A 83 -13.25 12.37 20.57
C MET A 83 -13.63 11.06 21.29
N PRO A 84 -14.40 10.16 20.65
CA PRO A 84 -14.71 8.85 21.22
C PRO A 84 -13.48 7.95 21.21
N THR A 85 -13.44 6.97 22.12
CA THR A 85 -12.39 5.94 22.18
C THR A 85 -12.40 5.07 20.91
N ALA A 86 -11.24 4.51 20.57
CA ALA A 86 -11.10 3.66 19.38
C ALA A 86 -10.89 2.19 19.78
N SER A 87 -11.74 1.31 19.27
CA SER A 87 -11.72 -0.12 19.58
C SER A 87 -10.78 -0.96 18.72
N ASN A 88 -10.35 -0.45 17.55
CA ASN A 88 -9.57 -1.19 16.55
C ASN A 88 -8.31 -0.45 16.06
N MET A 89 -7.84 0.56 16.80
CA MET A 89 -6.73 1.42 16.39
C MET A 89 -5.41 0.61 16.28
N MET A 90 -4.85 0.46 15.09
CA MET A 90 -3.57 -0.24 14.92
C MET A 90 -2.39 0.55 15.50
N GLU A 91 -1.40 -0.16 16.03
CA GLU A 91 -0.07 0.40 16.23
C GLU A 91 0.67 0.44 14.90
N MET A 92 1.22 1.60 14.53
CA MET A 92 2.00 1.76 13.31
C MET A 92 3.40 1.14 13.45
N GLU A 93 3.95 0.72 12.32
CA GLU A 93 5.31 0.22 12.14
C GLU A 93 6.00 0.97 11.00
N TRP A 94 7.33 1.04 11.08
CA TRP A 94 8.11 1.64 10.01
C TRP A 94 8.12 0.73 8.76
N ASP A 95 8.02 1.33 7.59
CA ASP A 95 8.16 0.67 6.28
C ASP A 95 9.18 1.42 5.42
N ASP A 96 10.22 0.70 4.97
CA ASP A 96 11.32 1.31 4.22
C ASP A 96 10.98 1.61 2.76
N ASP A 97 9.98 0.96 2.16
CA ASP A 97 9.52 1.28 0.80
C ASP A 97 8.72 2.59 0.81
N LEU A 98 7.84 2.78 1.80
CA LEU A 98 7.20 4.08 2.05
C LEU A 98 8.23 5.17 2.36
N ALA A 99 9.28 4.86 3.13
CA ALA A 99 10.31 5.84 3.45
C ALA A 99 11.14 6.25 2.23
N GLN A 100 11.47 5.31 1.35
CA GLN A 100 12.16 5.60 0.09
C GLN A 100 11.30 6.49 -0.80
N LEU A 101 10.01 6.20 -0.90
CA LEU A 101 9.04 7.00 -1.65
C LEU A 101 8.92 8.42 -1.08
N ALA A 102 8.68 8.55 0.22
CA ALA A 102 8.58 9.84 0.91
C ALA A 102 9.88 10.66 0.79
N GLN A 103 11.04 10.00 0.81
CA GLN A 103 12.32 10.67 0.62
C GLN A 103 12.52 11.13 -0.83
N ALA A 104 12.12 10.33 -1.81
CA ALA A 104 12.15 10.73 -3.22
C ALA A 104 11.23 11.94 -3.49
N HIS A 105 10.07 11.99 -2.83
CA HIS A 105 9.18 13.14 -2.81
C HIS A 105 9.85 14.39 -2.20
N ALA A 106 10.37 14.28 -0.97
CA ALA A 106 11.03 15.40 -0.29
C ALA A 106 12.22 15.96 -1.10
N ASN A 107 12.94 15.08 -1.81
CA ASN A 107 14.05 15.46 -2.69
C ASN A 107 13.65 16.30 -3.91
N GLN A 108 12.35 16.49 -4.17
CA GLN A 108 11.89 17.38 -5.23
C GLN A 108 11.80 18.85 -4.79
N CYS A 109 11.91 19.15 -3.49
CA CYS A 109 11.72 20.50 -2.94
C CYS A 109 10.36 21.14 -3.31
N VAL A 110 9.30 20.34 -3.46
CA VAL A 110 7.94 20.84 -3.78
C VAL A 110 7.04 20.54 -2.59
N PHE A 111 6.49 21.59 -1.99
CA PHE A 111 5.49 21.47 -0.91
C PHE A 111 4.09 21.39 -1.52
N ASP A 112 3.83 20.27 -2.18
CA ASP A 112 2.53 19.86 -2.71
C ASP A 112 2.48 18.34 -2.73
N HIS A 113 1.29 17.75 -2.68
CA HIS A 113 1.17 16.30 -2.76
C HIS A 113 1.53 15.80 -4.16
N ASP A 114 2.22 14.66 -4.24
CA ASP A 114 2.22 13.89 -5.47
C ASP A 114 0.87 13.22 -5.73
N CYS A 115 0.64 12.89 -7.01
CA CYS A 115 -0.62 12.26 -7.42
C CYS A 115 -0.78 10.89 -6.77
N SER A 116 -2.02 10.43 -6.52
CA SER A 116 -2.28 9.16 -5.84
C SER A 116 -1.59 7.96 -6.52
N ASP A 117 -1.59 7.91 -7.85
CA ASP A 117 -0.90 6.86 -8.62
C ASP A 117 0.62 7.05 -8.65
N CYS A 118 1.12 8.27 -8.42
CA CYS A 118 2.53 8.60 -8.39
C CYS A 118 3.24 8.03 -7.15
N ARG A 119 2.47 7.75 -6.09
CA ARG A 119 2.93 7.21 -4.80
C ARG A 119 2.43 5.79 -4.52
N ARG A 120 1.92 5.09 -5.53
CA ARG A 120 1.43 3.73 -5.38
C ARG A 120 2.59 2.75 -5.30
N ILE A 121 2.57 1.84 -4.33
CA ILE A 121 3.55 0.75 -4.24
C ILE A 121 2.84 -0.61 -4.13
N PRO A 122 3.46 -1.72 -4.56
CA PRO A 122 2.77 -3.02 -4.68
C PRO A 122 2.17 -3.55 -3.39
N GLN A 123 2.71 -3.13 -2.24
CA GLN A 123 2.29 -3.60 -0.92
C GLN A 123 0.96 -3.02 -0.46
N PHE A 124 0.51 -1.88 -1.02
CA PHE A 124 -0.70 -1.19 -0.57
C PHE A 124 -1.60 -0.84 -1.77
N GLN A 125 -2.90 -1.01 -1.60
CA GLN A 125 -3.89 -0.58 -2.61
C GLN A 125 -3.93 0.96 -2.74
N SER A 126 -3.62 1.67 -1.66
CA SER A 126 -3.51 3.13 -1.60
C SER A 126 -2.42 3.53 -0.62
N VAL A 127 -1.78 4.67 -0.86
CA VAL A 127 -0.77 5.26 0.03
C VAL A 127 -1.23 6.68 0.38
N GLY A 128 -1.40 6.95 1.68
CA GLY A 128 -1.68 8.28 2.21
C GLY A 128 -0.43 9.12 2.33
N GLN A 129 -0.55 10.43 2.52
CA GLN A 129 0.60 11.33 2.65
C GLN A 129 0.28 12.53 3.52
N ASN A 130 1.18 12.86 4.46
CA ASN A 130 1.19 14.12 5.18
C ASN A 130 2.46 14.90 4.85
N LEU A 131 2.30 16.21 4.64
CA LEU A 131 3.40 17.13 4.36
C LEU A 131 3.48 18.21 5.43
N CYS A 132 4.70 18.63 5.71
CA CYS A 132 4.96 19.78 6.57
C CYS A 132 6.10 20.59 5.98
N LEU A 133 5.97 21.91 6.01
CA LEU A 133 7.01 22.85 5.61
C LEU A 133 7.30 23.79 6.76
N ASP A 134 8.57 23.90 7.11
CA ASP A 134 9.09 24.95 7.99
C ASP A 134 10.10 25.81 7.25
N SER A 135 9.97 27.13 7.38
CA SER A 135 10.92 28.09 6.82
C SER A 135 11.63 28.83 7.95
N THR A 136 12.96 28.96 7.87
CA THR A 136 13.76 29.49 8.98
C THR A 136 15.01 30.26 8.56
N ASN A 137 15.46 31.13 9.47
CA ASN A 137 16.70 31.90 9.39
C ASN A 137 17.78 31.40 10.35
N SER A 138 17.47 30.34 11.12
CA SER A 138 18.45 29.77 12.04
C SER A 138 19.67 29.29 11.24
N PRO A 139 20.90 29.57 11.71
CA PRO A 139 22.08 28.95 11.12
C PRO A 139 22.00 27.44 11.37
N ASP A 140 22.21 26.66 10.31
CA ASP A 140 22.24 25.18 10.32
C ASP A 140 21.06 24.53 11.09
N PRO A 141 19.82 24.72 10.62
CA PRO A 141 18.65 24.23 11.35
C PRO A 141 18.54 22.71 11.27
N SER A 142 18.36 22.08 12.42
CA SER A 142 18.01 20.66 12.53
C SER A 142 16.51 20.43 12.31
N PRO A 143 16.09 19.25 11.83
CA PRO A 143 14.68 18.92 11.69
C PRO A 143 13.93 18.92 13.03
N ASN A 144 12.74 19.52 13.08
CA ASN A 144 11.84 19.49 14.24
C ASN A 144 10.59 18.65 13.95
N TRP A 145 10.77 17.32 13.92
CA TRP A 145 9.68 16.37 13.67
C TRP A 145 8.51 16.48 14.66
N GLU A 146 8.81 16.75 15.93
CA GLU A 146 7.77 16.92 16.97
C GLU A 146 6.82 18.06 16.61
N ALA A 147 7.35 19.21 16.18
CA ALA A 147 6.52 20.36 15.80
C ALA A 147 5.64 20.08 14.57
N CYS A 148 6.14 19.38 13.56
CA CYS A 148 5.34 18.99 12.40
C CYS A 148 4.23 17.99 12.77
N ILE A 149 4.59 16.90 13.45
CA ILE A 149 3.63 15.84 13.82
C ILE A 149 2.59 16.38 14.81
N LYS A 150 2.99 17.24 15.73
CA LYS A 150 2.04 17.92 16.64
C LYS A 150 1.08 18.81 15.87
N ARG A 151 1.55 19.60 14.89
CA ARG A 151 0.65 20.44 14.07
C ARG A 151 -0.37 19.62 13.30
N TRP A 152 0.06 18.51 12.70
CA TRP A 152 -0.85 17.57 12.05
C TRP A 152 -1.90 17.05 13.03
N TYR A 153 -1.47 16.62 14.22
CA TYR A 153 -2.40 16.10 15.23
C TYR A 153 -3.35 17.17 15.80
N ASP A 154 -2.86 18.41 16.02
CA ASP A 154 -3.64 19.52 16.58
C ASP A 154 -4.85 19.90 15.72
N GLU A 155 -4.92 19.47 14.45
CA GLU A 155 -6.12 19.58 13.61
C GLU A 155 -7.34 18.85 14.21
N VAL A 156 -7.15 17.95 15.18
CA VAL A 156 -8.25 17.35 15.95
C VAL A 156 -9.20 18.40 16.55
N GLN A 157 -8.68 19.59 16.89
CA GLN A 157 -9.47 20.68 17.48
C GLN A 157 -10.56 21.23 16.55
N ILE A 158 -10.46 20.96 15.25
CA ILE A 158 -11.40 21.41 14.22
C ILE A 158 -12.10 20.24 13.52
N PHE A 159 -11.86 19.01 13.96
CA PHE A 159 -12.48 17.81 13.42
C PHE A 159 -13.73 17.43 14.24
N PRO A 160 -14.93 17.33 13.62
CA PRO A 160 -16.12 16.88 14.33
C PRO A 160 -16.15 15.36 14.45
N ASN A 161 -16.35 14.85 15.67
CA ASN A 161 -16.48 13.41 15.92
C ASN A 161 -17.62 12.74 15.13
N THR A 162 -18.66 13.47 14.75
CA THR A 162 -19.77 12.94 13.92
C THR A 162 -19.31 12.52 12.52
N SER A 163 -18.13 12.97 12.09
CA SER A 163 -17.52 12.63 10.80
C SER A 163 -16.49 11.50 10.92
N ILE A 164 -16.55 10.67 11.97
CA ILE A 164 -15.74 9.45 12.10
C ILE A 164 -16.30 8.31 11.26
N SER A 165 -17.63 8.14 11.30
CA SER A 165 -18.37 7.10 10.57
C SER A 165 -19.82 7.54 10.30
N PRO A 166 -20.22 7.74 9.02
CA PRO A 166 -19.35 7.76 7.85
C PRO A 166 -18.34 8.92 7.93
N PHE A 167 -17.16 8.71 7.36
CA PHE A 167 -16.13 9.71 7.28
C PHE A 167 -16.46 10.78 6.23
N GLU A 168 -16.31 12.05 6.60
CA GLU A 168 -16.52 13.20 5.72
C GLU A 168 -15.23 14.03 5.59
N PHE A 169 -14.75 14.23 4.36
CA PHE A 169 -13.52 14.99 4.08
C PHE A 169 -13.81 16.47 3.70
N ASN A 170 -14.52 17.19 4.56
CA ASN A 170 -14.96 18.58 4.34
C ASN A 170 -14.31 19.60 5.32
N PHE A 171 -13.32 19.16 6.10
CA PHE A 171 -12.58 20.00 7.06
C PHE A 171 -11.08 20.00 6.76
N PRO A 172 -10.33 21.07 7.09
CA PRO A 172 -8.88 21.10 6.94
C PRO A 172 -8.19 20.32 8.07
N ALA A 173 -8.59 19.05 8.24
CA ALA A 173 -8.11 18.14 9.27
C ALA A 173 -7.51 16.84 8.69
N GLY A 174 -7.17 16.86 7.40
CA GLY A 174 -6.72 15.68 6.68
C GLY A 174 -5.44 15.06 7.22
N HIS A 175 -4.56 15.85 7.85
CA HIS A 175 -3.34 15.32 8.44
C HIS A 175 -3.65 14.56 9.73
N PHE A 176 -4.50 15.13 10.60
CA PHE A 176 -4.97 14.45 11.80
C PHE A 176 -5.70 13.15 11.45
N THR A 177 -6.66 13.19 10.52
CA THR A 177 -7.48 12.02 10.19
C THR A 177 -6.65 10.89 9.59
N GLN A 178 -5.60 11.19 8.81
CA GLN A 178 -4.65 10.20 8.34
C GLN A 178 -3.84 9.59 9.50
N MET A 179 -3.38 10.40 10.45
CA MET A 179 -2.68 9.90 11.65
C MET A 179 -3.60 9.03 12.52
N ALA A 180 -4.89 9.35 12.57
CA ALA A 180 -5.92 8.66 13.35
C ALA A 180 -6.60 7.49 12.61
N TRP A 181 -6.23 7.21 11.37
CA TRP A 181 -6.89 6.17 10.57
C TRP A 181 -6.57 4.77 11.12
N ALA A 182 -7.58 4.04 11.61
CA ALA A 182 -7.38 2.82 12.39
C ALA A 182 -6.62 1.74 11.63
N THR A 183 -6.92 1.55 10.34
CA THR A 183 -6.33 0.49 9.50
C THR A 183 -4.98 0.85 8.92
N THR A 184 -4.55 2.12 8.98
CA THR A 184 -3.19 2.52 8.63
C THR A 184 -2.23 2.03 9.70
N TRP A 185 -1.32 1.13 9.34
CA TRP A 185 -0.39 0.49 10.28
C TRP A 185 1.06 0.51 9.81
N LYS A 186 1.34 1.03 8.62
CA LYS A 186 2.68 1.29 8.11
C LYS A 186 2.90 2.78 7.86
N ILE A 187 4.09 3.25 8.17
CA ILE A 187 4.53 4.62 7.91
C ILE A 187 5.98 4.63 7.45
N GLY A 188 6.30 5.48 6.49
CA GLY A 188 7.67 5.80 6.13
C GLY A 188 7.78 7.28 5.81
N CYS A 189 8.87 7.91 6.24
CA CYS A 189 9.03 9.35 6.08
C CYS A 189 10.36 9.71 5.40
N GLY A 190 10.39 10.90 4.81
CA GLY A 190 11.54 11.53 4.18
C GLY A 190 11.68 13.00 4.62
N TYR A 191 12.90 13.51 4.50
CA TYR A 191 13.23 14.88 4.88
C TYR A 191 14.21 15.52 3.90
N ALA A 192 13.98 16.78 3.59
CA ALA A 192 14.90 17.61 2.81
C ALA A 192 15.01 19.02 3.38
N ARG A 193 16.22 19.54 3.46
CA ARG A 193 16.53 20.95 3.71
C ARG A 193 17.18 21.56 2.47
N TYR A 194 16.67 22.71 2.05
CA TYR A 194 17.13 23.43 0.87
C TYR A 194 17.01 24.95 1.07
N PRO A 195 17.66 25.79 0.25
CA PRO A 195 17.49 27.23 0.29
C PRO A 195 16.01 27.62 0.16
N ALA A 196 15.56 28.53 1.01
CA ALA A 196 14.17 28.97 0.96
C ALA A 196 13.88 29.71 -0.34
N SER A 197 12.70 29.43 -0.91
CA SER A 197 12.25 30.11 -2.13
C SER A 197 11.62 31.49 -1.87
N VAL A 198 11.21 31.75 -0.62
CA VAL A 198 10.47 32.94 -0.21
C VAL A 198 11.22 33.73 0.87
N PRO A 199 11.61 35.01 0.61
CA PRO A 199 12.15 35.89 1.64
C PRO A 199 11.15 36.14 2.78
N PRO A 200 11.60 36.36 4.03
CA PRO A 200 12.98 36.61 4.45
C PRO A 200 13.72 35.34 4.90
N TYR A 201 13.19 34.15 4.59
CA TYR A 201 13.75 32.89 5.08
C TYR A 201 15.02 32.49 4.33
N VAL A 202 15.91 31.74 4.99
CA VAL A 202 17.15 31.22 4.40
C VAL A 202 17.00 29.75 4.02
N TYR A 203 16.27 28.97 4.81
CA TYR A 203 16.06 27.54 4.58
C TYR A 203 14.59 27.17 4.61
N ASP A 204 14.20 26.29 3.69
CA ASP A 204 12.96 25.52 3.72
C ASP A 204 13.30 24.08 4.15
N LEU A 205 12.50 23.55 5.07
CA LEU A 205 12.61 22.21 5.66
C LEU A 205 11.32 21.47 5.34
N LEU A 206 11.39 20.54 4.38
CA LEU A 206 10.26 19.74 3.92
C LEU A 206 10.29 18.37 4.59
N TYR A 207 9.18 18.02 5.22
CA TYR A 207 8.91 16.75 5.86
C TYR A 207 7.79 16.05 5.09
N THR A 208 8.03 14.81 4.68
CA THR A 208 7.03 13.98 4.00
C THR A 208 6.88 12.69 4.77
N CYS A 209 5.65 12.28 5.09
CA CYS A 209 5.36 10.96 5.61
C CYS A 209 4.30 10.30 4.73
N ASP A 210 4.59 9.11 4.25
CA ASP A 210 3.66 8.25 3.50
C ASP A 210 3.12 7.14 4.40
N TYR A 211 1.85 6.78 4.20
CA TYR A 211 1.06 5.94 5.10
C TYR A 211 0.43 4.75 4.35
N GLY A 212 0.53 3.55 4.92
CA GLY A 212 0.08 2.31 4.30
C GLY A 212 -0.81 1.44 5.20
N PRO A 213 -1.98 0.99 4.71
CA PRO A 213 -2.74 1.57 3.61
C PRO A 213 -3.10 3.04 3.87
N GLY A 214 -3.38 3.80 2.81
CA GLY A 214 -3.84 5.19 2.92
C GLY A 214 -5.20 5.31 3.60
N GLY A 215 -5.38 6.38 4.37
CA GLY A 215 -6.64 6.73 5.03
C GLY A 215 -7.45 7.76 4.27
N ASN A 216 -8.30 8.50 5.00
CA ASN A 216 -9.12 9.60 4.48
C ASN A 216 -10.04 9.21 3.33
N LEU A 217 -10.62 8.00 3.42
CA LEU A 217 -11.55 7.50 2.41
C LEU A 217 -12.96 7.97 2.75
N GLU A 218 -13.55 8.77 1.86
CA GLU A 218 -14.93 9.26 2.01
C GLU A 218 -15.90 8.09 2.23
N GLU A 219 -16.89 8.28 3.10
CA GLU A 219 -17.91 7.29 3.48
C GLU A 219 -17.37 6.05 4.22
N ALA A 220 -16.06 5.89 4.38
CA ALA A 220 -15.49 4.82 5.20
C ALA A 220 -15.57 5.14 6.70
N THR A 221 -15.14 4.23 7.56
CA THR A 221 -14.99 4.48 8.99
C THR A 221 -13.53 4.79 9.30
N MET A 222 -13.24 5.95 9.90
CA MET A 222 -11.89 6.35 10.29
C MET A 222 -11.34 5.43 11.39
N TYR A 223 -12.14 5.17 12.43
CA TYR A 223 -11.90 4.14 13.44
C TYR A 223 -13.22 3.70 14.07
N GLU A 224 -13.27 2.47 14.59
CA GLU A 224 -14.48 1.93 15.20
C GLU A 224 -14.60 2.41 16.65
N GLU A 225 -15.68 3.11 16.99
CA GLU A 225 -15.95 3.54 18.35
C GLU A 225 -16.15 2.36 19.30
N GLY A 226 -15.58 2.42 20.50
CA GLY A 226 -15.81 1.41 21.52
C GLY A 226 -14.67 1.28 22.52
N GLU A 227 -14.76 0.27 23.38
CA GLU A 227 -13.72 -0.01 24.37
C GLU A 227 -12.38 -0.28 23.68
N PRO A 228 -11.26 0.30 24.16
CA PRO A 228 -9.96 0.13 23.52
C PRO A 228 -9.63 -1.35 23.31
N CYS A 229 -9.15 -1.69 22.12
CA CYS A 229 -8.82 -3.06 21.70
C CYS A 229 -9.98 -4.08 21.66
N SER A 230 -11.24 -3.69 21.90
CA SER A 230 -12.36 -4.63 21.84
C SER A 230 -12.65 -5.17 20.45
N GLN A 231 -12.11 -4.53 19.40
CA GLN A 231 -12.25 -4.92 18.00
C GLN A 231 -10.90 -4.94 17.27
N CYS A 232 -9.81 -5.31 17.97
CA CYS A 232 -8.53 -5.51 17.30
C CYS A 232 -8.64 -6.61 16.22
N PRO A 233 -8.09 -6.39 15.01
CA PRO A 233 -8.17 -7.37 13.93
C PRO A 233 -7.39 -8.64 14.28
N ASP A 234 -7.81 -9.76 13.68
CA ASP A 234 -7.12 -11.04 13.82
C ASP A 234 -5.63 -10.91 13.46
N GLY A 235 -4.76 -11.68 14.12
CA GLY A 235 -3.31 -11.56 13.92
C GLY A 235 -2.65 -10.40 14.67
N THR A 236 -3.39 -9.72 15.55
CA THR A 236 -2.87 -8.68 16.45
C THR A 236 -3.07 -9.02 17.93
N CYS A 237 -2.40 -8.28 18.79
CA CYS A 237 -2.57 -8.28 20.24
C CYS A 237 -2.76 -6.83 20.74
N CYS A 238 -3.26 -6.65 21.96
CA CYS A 238 -3.50 -5.32 22.52
C CYS A 238 -2.44 -4.93 23.54
N GLY A 239 -1.78 -3.77 23.35
CA GLY A 239 -0.97 -3.10 24.37
C GLY A 239 -0.19 -4.07 25.30
N THR A 240 -0.44 -4.04 26.61
CA THR A 240 0.26 -4.90 27.57
C THR A 240 0.04 -6.40 27.39
N ASP A 241 -1.05 -6.83 26.77
CA ASP A 241 -1.29 -8.26 26.49
C ASP A 241 -0.32 -8.79 25.42
N CYS A 242 0.23 -7.92 24.58
CA CYS A 242 1.34 -8.27 23.69
C CYS A 242 2.61 -8.63 24.46
N GLU A 243 2.89 -7.98 25.59
CA GLU A 243 4.07 -8.28 26.40
C GLU A 243 4.02 -9.72 26.91
N VAL A 244 2.83 -10.24 27.22
CA VAL A 244 2.60 -11.64 27.58
C VAL A 244 2.95 -12.60 26.43
N GLN A 245 2.76 -12.16 25.19
CA GLN A 245 3.14 -12.89 23.97
C GLN A 245 4.62 -12.66 23.58
N GLY A 246 5.39 -11.93 24.39
CA GLY A 246 6.79 -11.59 24.11
C GLY A 246 6.97 -10.51 23.04
N ILE A 247 5.90 -9.76 22.73
CA ILE A 247 5.91 -8.67 21.76
C ILE A 247 6.02 -7.35 22.53
N GLU A 248 7.08 -6.59 22.28
CA GLU A 248 7.28 -5.29 22.89
C GLU A 248 6.29 -4.26 22.33
N THR A 249 5.44 -3.70 23.19
CA THR A 249 4.71 -2.46 22.93
C THR A 249 4.50 -1.72 24.23
N ARG A 250 4.53 -0.40 24.15
CA ARG A 250 4.30 0.51 25.29
C ARG A 250 3.05 1.37 25.08
N PHE A 251 2.31 1.14 24.00
CA PHE A 251 1.19 1.98 23.59
C PHE A 251 -0.13 1.32 23.98
N LYS A 252 -0.79 1.89 24.99
CA LYS A 252 -2.06 1.35 25.49
C LYS A 252 -3.17 1.57 24.47
N GLY A 253 -4.09 0.62 24.37
CA GLY A 253 -5.26 0.71 23.50
C GLY A 253 -4.97 0.51 22.01
N LEU A 254 -3.72 0.19 21.63
CA LEU A 254 -3.36 -0.08 20.24
C LEU A 254 -3.28 -1.59 19.94
N CYS A 255 -3.73 -1.95 18.75
CA CYS A 255 -3.65 -3.29 18.17
C CYS A 255 -2.30 -3.45 17.47
N LYS A 256 -1.39 -4.21 18.06
CA LYS A 256 -0.05 -4.47 17.52
C LYS A 256 -0.04 -5.78 16.75
N SER A 257 0.48 -5.76 15.53
CA SER A 257 0.62 -7.01 14.77
C SER A 257 1.57 -7.98 15.47
N MET A 258 1.19 -9.27 15.44
CA MET A 258 2.00 -10.34 16.01
C MET A 258 3.07 -10.86 15.04
N THR A 259 3.01 -10.49 13.76
CA THR A 259 3.96 -10.92 12.73
C THR A 259 4.31 -9.76 11.79
N PRO A 260 5.41 -9.84 11.01
CA PRO A 260 5.72 -8.85 9.98
C PRO A 260 4.65 -8.71 8.89
N ASP A 261 3.79 -9.73 8.75
CA ASP A 261 2.71 -9.78 7.77
C ASP A 261 1.50 -8.90 8.17
N GLY A 262 1.51 -8.27 9.34
CA GLY A 262 0.44 -7.33 9.71
C GLY A 262 -0.84 -7.99 10.19
N PRO A 263 -1.95 -7.23 10.29
CA PRO A 263 -3.24 -7.78 10.65
C PRO A 263 -3.74 -8.73 9.55
N LYS A 264 -4.44 -9.80 9.94
CA LYS A 264 -5.09 -10.71 8.99
C LYS A 264 -6.26 -10.01 8.33
N GLN A 265 -6.44 -10.24 7.03
CA GLN A 265 -7.66 -9.79 6.35
C GLN A 265 -8.88 -10.58 6.86
N GLU A 266 -9.93 -9.86 7.25
CA GLU A 266 -11.15 -10.49 7.74
C GLU A 266 -11.84 -11.31 6.64
N ILE A 267 -12.25 -12.52 7.00
CA ILE A 267 -13.04 -13.40 6.14
C ILE A 267 -14.49 -13.37 6.63
N PRO A 268 -15.44 -12.77 5.89
CA PRO A 268 -16.84 -12.76 6.28
C PRO A 268 -17.37 -14.20 6.32
N LYS A 269 -17.69 -14.73 7.50
CA LYS A 269 -18.15 -16.13 7.65
C LYS A 269 -19.64 -16.31 7.29
N LYS A 270 -20.43 -15.23 7.37
CA LYS A 270 -21.88 -15.28 7.13
C LYS A 270 -22.15 -15.61 5.66
N ARG A 271 -22.90 -16.69 5.41
CA ARG A 271 -23.28 -17.16 4.06
C ARG A 271 -22.10 -17.49 3.15
N LEU A 272 -20.88 -17.58 3.69
CA LEU A 272 -19.70 -17.90 2.92
C LEU A 272 -19.77 -19.33 2.40
N LEU A 273 -19.62 -19.50 1.09
CA LEU A 273 -19.53 -20.80 0.45
C LEU A 273 -18.07 -21.14 0.13
N TRP A 274 -17.33 -20.14 -0.33
CA TRP A 274 -15.94 -20.25 -0.75
C TRP A 274 -15.31 -18.86 -0.88
N THR A 275 -14.02 -18.72 -0.59
CA THR A 275 -13.25 -17.51 -0.90
C THR A 275 -11.80 -17.86 -1.18
N CYS A 276 -11.12 -17.04 -1.95
CA CYS A 276 -9.68 -17.05 -2.09
C CYS A 276 -9.16 -15.61 -1.95
N MET A 277 -8.31 -15.41 -0.95
CA MET A 277 -7.65 -14.13 -0.64
C MET A 277 -6.12 -14.27 -0.72
N PHE A 278 -5.66 -15.37 -1.32
CA PHE A 278 -4.25 -15.70 -1.53
C PHE A 278 -3.40 -15.59 -0.26
N ASN A 279 -4.01 -15.97 0.87
CA ASN A 279 -3.37 -15.99 2.19
C ASN A 279 -3.34 -17.42 2.75
N ASN A 280 -2.58 -17.62 3.84
CA ASN A 280 -2.50 -18.92 4.50
C ASN A 280 -3.86 -19.43 4.99
N ASP A 281 -4.76 -18.54 5.41
CA ASP A 281 -6.08 -18.91 5.95
C ASP A 281 -7.03 -19.43 4.85
N THR A 282 -6.78 -19.11 3.58
CA THR A 282 -7.59 -19.52 2.42
C THR A 282 -6.80 -20.35 1.40
N ALA A 283 -5.58 -20.79 1.72
CA ALA A 283 -4.69 -21.48 0.79
C ALA A 283 -5.32 -22.73 0.15
N ASP A 284 -6.02 -23.54 0.95
CA ASP A 284 -6.72 -24.75 0.49
C ASP A 284 -7.84 -24.45 -0.53
N TRP A 285 -8.33 -23.22 -0.55
CA TRP A 285 -9.41 -22.75 -1.41
C TRP A 285 -8.90 -22.07 -2.69
N CYS A 286 -7.61 -21.76 -2.76
CA CYS A 286 -6.98 -21.00 -3.84
C CYS A 286 -6.34 -21.87 -4.93
N GLY A 287 -6.54 -23.20 -4.90
CA GLY A 287 -6.03 -24.07 -5.97
C GLY A 287 -6.60 -23.68 -7.34
N THR A 288 -5.74 -23.55 -8.35
CA THR A 288 -6.13 -23.11 -9.70
C THR A 288 -5.66 -24.06 -10.81
N ARG A 289 -6.35 -24.01 -11.95
CA ARG A 289 -5.91 -24.52 -13.24
C ARG A 289 -5.74 -23.34 -14.18
N GLN A 290 -4.59 -23.25 -14.83
CA GLN A 290 -4.26 -22.11 -15.68
C GLN A 290 -4.02 -22.54 -17.13
N HIS A 291 -4.26 -21.63 -18.06
CA HIS A 291 -3.87 -21.80 -19.46
C HIS A 291 -3.24 -20.50 -20.03
N PRO A 292 -1.96 -20.53 -20.45
CA PRO A 292 -1.00 -21.62 -20.24
C PRO A 292 -0.78 -21.96 -18.76
N SER A 293 -0.12 -23.08 -18.46
CA SER A 293 -0.04 -23.64 -17.09
C SER A 293 0.61 -22.73 -16.04
N ASP A 294 1.38 -21.75 -16.49
CA ASP A 294 2.15 -20.76 -15.74
C ASP A 294 1.72 -19.32 -16.05
N ALA A 295 0.49 -19.14 -16.57
CA ALA A 295 -0.02 -17.84 -16.99
C ALA A 295 -0.17 -16.83 -15.85
N PHE A 296 -0.32 -17.31 -14.61
CA PHE A 296 -0.52 -16.47 -13.43
C PHE A 296 0.43 -16.84 -12.29
N THR A 297 0.90 -15.81 -11.60
CA THR A 297 1.77 -15.93 -10.43
C THR A 297 1.11 -15.35 -9.20
N VAL A 298 1.27 -16.02 -8.05
CA VAL A 298 0.81 -15.46 -6.76
C VAL A 298 1.89 -14.53 -6.23
N VAL A 299 1.55 -13.26 -6.05
CA VAL A 299 2.42 -12.23 -5.49
C VAL A 299 2.07 -12.03 -4.01
N PRO A 300 3.02 -12.22 -3.07
CA PRO A 300 2.78 -11.97 -1.66
C PRO A 300 2.54 -10.48 -1.36
N GLN A 301 1.62 -10.20 -0.45
CA GLN A 301 1.26 -8.86 0.00
C GLN A 301 0.86 -8.90 1.49
N PHE A 302 1.85 -8.75 2.39
CA PHE A 302 1.65 -8.85 3.84
C PHE A 302 0.93 -10.16 4.22
N SER A 303 -0.16 -10.08 4.99
CA SER A 303 -0.97 -11.23 5.41
C SER A 303 -1.83 -11.82 4.28
N ALA A 304 -1.76 -11.24 3.08
CA ALA A 304 -2.48 -11.67 1.89
C ALA A 304 -1.56 -11.79 0.68
N GLY A 305 -2.17 -11.94 -0.48
CA GLY A 305 -1.50 -11.89 -1.77
C GLY A 305 -2.51 -11.58 -2.86
N TYR A 306 -2.03 -11.60 -4.09
CA TYR A 306 -2.90 -11.51 -5.25
C TYR A 306 -2.37 -12.38 -6.38
N LEU A 307 -3.24 -12.71 -7.31
CA LEU A 307 -2.89 -13.42 -8.51
C LEU A 307 -2.63 -12.43 -9.64
N GLU A 308 -1.40 -12.36 -10.15
CA GLU A 308 -0.99 -11.47 -11.23
C GLU A 308 -0.85 -12.24 -12.55
N THR A 309 -1.18 -11.57 -13.66
CA THR A 309 -0.71 -11.94 -15.00
C THR A 309 -0.35 -10.69 -15.80
N ILE A 310 0.66 -10.82 -16.67
CA ILE A 310 1.03 -9.82 -17.67
C ILE A 310 0.88 -10.49 -19.04
N VAL A 311 0.08 -9.89 -19.91
CA VAL A 311 -0.32 -10.49 -21.19
C VAL A 311 0.12 -9.61 -22.35
N GLU A 312 0.92 -10.21 -23.22
CA GLU A 312 1.42 -9.59 -24.45
C GLU A 312 0.33 -9.46 -25.53
N PRO A 313 0.52 -8.57 -26.52
CA PRO A 313 -0.41 -8.41 -27.64
C PRO A 313 -0.69 -9.73 -28.38
N GLY A 314 -1.96 -9.97 -28.68
CA GLY A 314 -2.44 -11.19 -29.34
C GLY A 314 -2.49 -12.43 -28.46
N ARG A 315 -2.23 -12.29 -27.15
CA ARG A 315 -2.23 -13.40 -26.19
C ARG A 315 -3.43 -13.36 -25.25
N ARG A 316 -3.57 -14.47 -24.53
CA ARG A 316 -4.63 -14.75 -23.57
C ARG A 316 -4.07 -15.56 -22.42
N ALA A 317 -4.51 -15.23 -21.21
CA ALA A 317 -4.30 -15.99 -20.00
C ALA A 317 -5.67 -16.38 -19.40
N GLU A 318 -5.83 -17.63 -18.98
CA GLU A 318 -7.03 -18.10 -18.31
C GLU A 318 -6.69 -18.77 -16.99
N VAL A 319 -7.56 -18.58 -15.99
CA VAL A 319 -7.46 -19.24 -14.69
C VAL A 319 -8.82 -19.74 -14.25
N THR A 320 -8.90 -20.96 -13.75
CA THR A 320 -10.10 -21.54 -13.14
C THR A 320 -9.77 -22.02 -11.74
N PHE A 321 -10.52 -21.56 -10.74
CA PHE A 321 -10.38 -22.04 -9.36
C PHE A 321 -10.95 -23.46 -9.25
N LEU A 322 -10.22 -24.35 -8.61
CA LEU A 322 -10.60 -25.77 -8.49
C LEU A 322 -11.78 -25.98 -7.54
N ALA A 323 -12.00 -25.05 -6.61
CA ALA A 323 -13.12 -25.08 -5.70
C ALA A 323 -14.46 -24.94 -6.43
N VAL A 324 -15.47 -25.62 -5.91
CA VAL A 324 -16.85 -25.59 -6.43
C VAL A 324 -17.76 -25.14 -5.31
N ALA A 325 -18.31 -23.94 -5.42
CA ALA A 325 -19.27 -23.40 -4.48
C ALA A 325 -20.62 -24.10 -4.66
N LYS A 326 -21.21 -24.57 -3.55
CA LYS A 326 -22.49 -25.28 -3.55
C LYS A 326 -23.42 -24.63 -2.53
N THR A 327 -24.67 -24.41 -2.91
CA THR A 327 -25.71 -23.92 -2.01
C THR A 327 -27.06 -24.52 -2.37
N ASN A 328 -27.93 -24.58 -1.36
CA ASN A 328 -29.35 -24.91 -1.53
C ASN A 328 -30.20 -23.65 -1.73
N GLU A 329 -29.62 -22.46 -1.59
CA GLU A 329 -30.31 -21.20 -1.88
C GLU A 329 -30.50 -21.01 -3.38
N SER A 330 -31.55 -20.26 -3.75
CA SER A 330 -31.89 -19.97 -5.15
C SER A 330 -30.92 -19.00 -5.84
N SER A 331 -29.93 -18.48 -5.13
CA SER A 331 -28.96 -17.54 -5.67
C SER A 331 -27.60 -17.63 -4.99
N VAL A 332 -26.58 -17.19 -5.71
CA VAL A 332 -25.19 -17.07 -5.28
C VAL A 332 -24.69 -15.68 -5.67
N CYS A 333 -23.99 -15.02 -4.76
CA CYS A 333 -23.26 -13.80 -5.05
C CYS A 333 -21.77 -14.13 -5.21
N ILE A 334 -21.19 -13.70 -6.33
CA ILE A 334 -19.76 -13.76 -6.61
C ILE A 334 -19.24 -12.33 -6.52
N THR A 335 -18.21 -12.11 -5.71
CA THR A 335 -17.49 -10.84 -5.59
C THR A 335 -16.05 -11.06 -6.01
N VAL A 336 -15.54 -10.19 -6.88
CA VAL A 336 -14.14 -10.19 -7.30
C VAL A 336 -13.57 -8.79 -7.11
N ASP A 337 -12.41 -8.70 -6.45
CA ASP A 337 -11.62 -7.48 -6.37
C ASP A 337 -10.41 -7.67 -7.27
N PHE A 338 -10.18 -6.74 -8.20
CA PHE A 338 -9.13 -6.84 -9.20
C PHE A 338 -8.59 -5.46 -9.59
N ASP A 339 -7.43 -5.43 -10.23
CA ASP A 339 -6.90 -4.27 -10.94
C ASP A 339 -6.49 -4.72 -12.35
N LYS A 340 -6.72 -3.87 -13.34
CA LYS A 340 -6.33 -4.13 -14.72
C LYS A 340 -6.05 -2.82 -15.45
N GLY A 341 -5.24 -2.93 -16.49
CA GLY A 341 -4.95 -1.81 -17.36
C GLY A 341 -3.70 -2.06 -18.20
N PRO A 342 -3.16 -1.01 -18.83
CA PRO A 342 -1.90 -1.10 -19.54
C PRO A 342 -0.76 -1.39 -18.57
N ASN A 343 0.24 -2.14 -19.02
CA ASN A 343 1.41 -2.44 -18.19
C ASN A 343 2.38 -1.25 -18.08
N VAL A 344 2.18 -0.20 -18.89
CA VAL A 344 2.86 1.09 -18.81
C VAL A 344 1.80 2.19 -18.78
N ALA A 345 1.91 3.12 -17.85
CA ALA A 345 0.98 4.24 -17.72
C ALA A 345 0.93 5.08 -19.01
N GLY A 346 -0.21 5.72 -19.25
CA GLY A 346 -0.44 6.54 -20.44
C GLY A 346 -0.70 5.78 -21.74
N GLU A 347 -0.45 4.47 -21.81
CA GLU A 347 -0.86 3.63 -22.94
C GLU A 347 -2.37 3.35 -22.93
N GLU A 348 -2.91 2.96 -24.09
CA GLU A 348 -4.34 2.66 -24.22
C GLU A 348 -4.69 1.33 -23.54
N SER A 349 -5.74 1.34 -22.71
CA SER A 349 -6.26 0.11 -22.10
C SER A 349 -7.14 -0.65 -23.07
N ASN A 350 -6.53 -1.67 -23.69
CA ASN A 350 -7.17 -2.52 -24.68
C ASN A 350 -7.06 -3.97 -24.21
N ASN A 351 -7.87 -4.32 -23.22
CA ASN A 351 -7.98 -5.67 -22.69
C ASN A 351 -9.44 -6.10 -22.58
N VAL A 352 -9.67 -7.41 -22.59
CA VAL A 352 -10.97 -8.00 -22.32
C VAL A 352 -10.82 -8.97 -21.16
N LEU A 353 -11.42 -8.62 -20.02
CA LEU A 353 -11.53 -9.48 -18.85
C LEU A 353 -12.92 -10.11 -18.81
N LYS A 354 -12.98 -11.44 -18.87
CA LYS A 354 -14.22 -12.21 -18.72
C LYS A 354 -14.20 -13.02 -17.45
N MET A 355 -15.29 -12.99 -16.69
CA MET A 355 -15.59 -13.99 -15.67
C MET A 355 -16.26 -15.20 -16.33
N LEU A 356 -15.73 -16.38 -16.04
CA LEU A 356 -16.18 -17.67 -16.54
C LEU A 356 -16.86 -18.43 -15.40
N LEU A 357 -18.12 -18.78 -15.56
CA LEU A 357 -18.85 -19.63 -14.62
C LEU A 357 -19.21 -20.95 -15.28
N THR A 358 -18.77 -22.04 -14.67
CA THR A 358 -19.05 -23.40 -15.15
C THR A 358 -19.62 -24.25 -14.03
N SER A 359 -20.18 -25.41 -14.38
CA SER A 359 -20.62 -26.40 -13.40
C SER A 359 -20.12 -27.79 -13.79
N PRO A 360 -19.39 -28.49 -12.90
CA PRO A 360 -18.97 -29.86 -13.19
C PRO A 360 -20.14 -30.86 -13.23
N THR A 361 -21.32 -30.47 -12.73
CA THR A 361 -22.53 -31.31 -12.73
C THR A 361 -23.40 -31.09 -13.96
N PHE A 362 -23.30 -29.91 -14.59
CA PHE A 362 -24.14 -29.53 -15.72
C PHE A 362 -23.25 -29.15 -16.90
N ASN A 363 -22.90 -30.12 -17.75
CA ASN A 363 -21.95 -29.93 -18.86
C ASN A 363 -22.31 -28.79 -19.84
N LEU A 364 -23.59 -28.39 -19.92
CA LEU A 364 -24.05 -27.30 -20.78
C LEU A 364 -24.13 -25.95 -20.05
N PHE A 365 -23.87 -25.90 -18.75
CA PHE A 365 -23.86 -24.65 -17.99
C PHE A 365 -22.51 -23.95 -18.15
N HIS A 366 -22.53 -22.86 -18.90
CA HIS A 366 -21.40 -21.98 -19.11
C HIS A 366 -21.93 -20.55 -19.22
N ILE A 367 -21.38 -19.64 -18.41
CA ILE A 367 -21.61 -18.20 -18.54
C ILE A 367 -20.23 -17.56 -18.73
N ASP A 368 -20.08 -16.76 -19.78
CA ASP A 368 -18.99 -15.81 -19.90
C ASP A 368 -19.56 -14.39 -19.89
N THR A 369 -19.08 -13.56 -18.97
CA THR A 369 -19.46 -12.15 -18.89
C THR A 369 -18.21 -11.30 -18.85
N GLU A 370 -18.16 -10.28 -19.70
CA GLU A 370 -17.13 -9.25 -19.58
C GLU A 370 -17.36 -8.44 -18.30
N ILE A 371 -16.28 -8.12 -17.60
CA ILE A 371 -16.29 -7.34 -16.36
C ILE A 371 -15.25 -6.20 -16.47
N GLY A 372 -15.59 -5.02 -15.94
CA GLY A 372 -14.69 -3.86 -16.01
C GLY A 372 -14.46 -3.32 -17.44
N ALA A 373 -15.43 -3.48 -18.34
CA ALA A 373 -15.34 -2.97 -19.70
C ALA A 373 -15.10 -1.45 -19.71
N GLY A 374 -13.98 -1.01 -20.30
CA GLY A 374 -13.60 0.40 -20.38
C GLY A 374 -13.24 1.05 -19.03
N ILE A 375 -12.99 0.28 -17.98
CA ILE A 375 -12.61 0.76 -16.66
C ILE A 375 -11.26 0.15 -16.27
N ASP A 376 -10.33 1.01 -15.86
CA ASP A 376 -9.00 0.64 -15.38
C ASP A 376 -8.86 0.91 -13.88
N GLY A 377 -7.77 0.40 -13.31
CA GLY A 377 -7.48 0.56 -11.90
C GLY A 377 -8.20 -0.46 -11.03
N VAL A 378 -8.10 -0.25 -9.72
CA VAL A 378 -8.68 -1.15 -8.71
C VAL A 378 -10.21 -1.08 -8.75
N GLN A 379 -10.85 -2.23 -8.87
CA GLN A 379 -12.29 -2.39 -8.97
C GLN A 379 -12.80 -3.54 -8.11
N SER A 380 -14.03 -3.39 -7.60
CA SER A 380 -14.80 -4.48 -7.00
C SER A 380 -16.04 -4.75 -7.85
N PHE A 381 -16.14 -5.96 -8.40
CA PHE A 381 -17.28 -6.39 -9.19
C PHE A 381 -18.11 -7.44 -8.44
N ARG A 382 -19.44 -7.30 -8.50
CA ARG A 382 -20.38 -8.19 -7.83
C ARG A 382 -21.38 -8.74 -8.83
N PHE A 383 -21.53 -10.06 -8.88
CA PHE A 383 -22.45 -10.75 -9.78
C PHE A 383 -23.37 -11.70 -9.03
N THR A 384 -24.68 -11.55 -9.24
CA THR A 384 -25.67 -12.50 -8.68
C THR A 384 -26.07 -13.52 -9.74
N LEU A 385 -25.74 -14.79 -9.48
CA LEU A 385 -26.29 -15.91 -10.23
C LEU A 385 -27.60 -16.37 -9.58
N ARG A 386 -28.72 -16.31 -10.32
CA ARG A 386 -30.05 -16.73 -9.85
C ARG A 386 -30.31 -18.21 -10.17
N ALA A 387 -29.45 -19.08 -9.68
CA ALA A 387 -29.60 -20.52 -9.83
C ALA A 387 -28.99 -21.26 -8.63
N ALA A 388 -29.67 -22.33 -8.18
CA ALA A 388 -29.19 -23.24 -7.14
C ALA A 388 -28.35 -24.36 -7.75
N ILE A 389 -27.22 -24.02 -8.37
CA ILE A 389 -26.34 -24.98 -9.03
C ILE A 389 -24.91 -24.88 -8.47
N PRO A 390 -24.16 -26.00 -8.42
CA PRO A 390 -22.73 -25.95 -8.12
C PRO A 390 -22.02 -25.07 -9.14
N VAL A 391 -21.29 -24.05 -8.67
CA VAL A 391 -20.56 -23.12 -9.54
C VAL A 391 -19.07 -23.21 -9.30
N GLN A 392 -18.34 -23.23 -10.40
CA GLN A 392 -16.90 -23.03 -10.44
C GLN A 392 -16.62 -21.68 -11.10
N VAL A 393 -15.69 -20.91 -10.54
CA VAL A 393 -15.34 -19.56 -11.00
C VAL A 393 -13.99 -19.60 -11.71
N GLY A 394 -13.89 -18.90 -12.83
CA GLY A 394 -12.64 -18.64 -13.53
C GLY A 394 -12.66 -17.29 -14.23
N PHE A 395 -11.54 -16.95 -14.84
CA PHE A 395 -11.31 -15.70 -15.55
C PHE A 395 -10.53 -15.95 -16.84
N SER A 396 -10.85 -15.18 -17.87
CA SER A 396 -10.10 -15.13 -19.13
C SER A 396 -9.71 -13.68 -19.38
N PHE A 397 -8.42 -13.41 -19.51
CA PHE A 397 -7.86 -12.11 -19.81
C PHE A 397 -7.17 -12.16 -21.16
N SER A 398 -7.59 -11.32 -22.10
CA SER A 398 -7.04 -11.31 -23.45
C SER A 398 -6.71 -9.91 -23.93
N VAL A 399 -5.62 -9.82 -24.70
CA VAL A 399 -5.06 -8.57 -25.24
C VAL A 399 -5.06 -8.66 -26.76
N PRO A 400 -5.72 -7.73 -27.49
CA PRO A 400 -5.71 -7.69 -28.95
C PRO A 400 -4.30 -7.57 -29.55
N GLU A 401 -4.10 -8.04 -30.78
CA GLU A 401 -2.79 -7.97 -31.47
C GLU A 401 -2.30 -6.54 -31.69
N ASN A 402 -3.20 -5.56 -31.78
CA ASN A 402 -2.89 -4.15 -32.00
C ASN A 402 -2.79 -3.33 -30.69
N ALA A 403 -2.91 -3.98 -29.52
CA ALA A 403 -2.76 -3.34 -28.22
C ALA A 403 -1.29 -3.37 -27.75
N THR A 404 -1.02 -2.73 -26.61
CA THR A 404 0.23 -2.90 -25.86
C THR A 404 0.06 -3.98 -24.79
N THR A 405 1.15 -4.35 -24.11
CA THR A 405 1.12 -5.30 -23.00
C THR A 405 0.21 -4.80 -21.87
N GLN A 406 -0.65 -5.67 -21.33
CA GLN A 406 -1.62 -5.32 -20.29
C GLN A 406 -1.44 -6.24 -19.08
N PHE A 407 -1.86 -5.79 -17.90
CA PHE A 407 -1.81 -6.59 -16.68
C PHE A 407 -3.20 -6.86 -16.11
N LEU A 408 -3.28 -7.89 -15.27
CA LEU A 408 -4.43 -8.18 -14.41
C LEU A 408 -3.95 -8.71 -13.07
N ASP A 409 -4.38 -8.05 -12.00
CA ASP A 409 -4.22 -8.49 -10.62
C ASP A 409 -5.59 -8.89 -10.07
N ILE A 410 -5.69 -10.04 -9.41
CA ILE A 410 -6.92 -10.47 -8.71
C ILE A 410 -6.58 -10.58 -7.23
N TYR A 411 -7.13 -9.68 -6.41
CA TYR A 411 -6.89 -9.61 -4.96
C TYR A 411 -7.80 -10.54 -4.18
N LYS A 412 -9.04 -10.73 -4.65
CA LYS A 412 -10.03 -11.55 -3.94
C LYS A 412 -11.02 -12.15 -4.90
N VAL A 413 -11.38 -13.41 -4.65
CA VAL A 413 -12.56 -14.04 -5.24
C VAL A 413 -13.39 -14.64 -4.12
N GLN A 414 -14.61 -14.17 -3.92
CA GLN A 414 -15.49 -14.60 -2.85
C GLN A 414 -16.84 -15.03 -3.40
N VAL A 415 -17.38 -16.11 -2.85
CA VAL A 415 -18.68 -16.63 -3.20
C VAL A 415 -19.50 -16.86 -1.94
N THR A 416 -20.66 -16.19 -1.88
CA THR A 416 -21.62 -16.32 -0.78
C THR A 416 -22.98 -16.78 -1.30
N SER A 417 -23.78 -17.41 -0.45
CA SER A 417 -25.18 -17.68 -0.77
C SER A 417 -26.01 -16.39 -0.74
N GLY A 418 -27.03 -16.31 -1.60
CA GLY A 418 -27.96 -15.19 -1.68
C GLY A 418 -27.60 -14.14 -2.74
N TYR A 419 -28.27 -12.98 -2.67
CA TYR A 419 -28.05 -11.85 -3.56
C TYR A 419 -26.87 -11.00 -3.11
N CYS A 420 -26.15 -10.40 -4.06
CA CYS A 420 -25.15 -9.39 -3.73
C CYS A 420 -25.79 -8.17 -3.07
N GLY A 421 -25.15 -7.65 -2.02
CA GLY A 421 -25.62 -6.45 -1.28
C GLY A 421 -26.66 -6.72 -0.18
N GLN A 422 -27.07 -7.97 0.04
CA GLN A 422 -27.75 -8.33 1.29
C GLN A 422 -26.66 -8.58 2.35
N ALA A 423 -26.61 -7.79 3.42
CA ALA A 423 -25.69 -8.01 4.55
C ALA A 423 -26.15 -9.15 5.45
#